data_AF-A0A3M1J2Q9-F1
#
_entry.id   AF-A0A3M1J2Q9-F1
#
_cell.length_a   1.000
_cell.length_b   1.000
_cell.length_c   1.000
_cell.angle_alpha   90.00
_cell.angle_beta   90.00
_cell.angle_gamma   90.00
#
_symmetry.space_group_name_H-M   'P 1'
#
loop_
_entity.id
_entity.type
_entity.pdbx_description
1 polymer ?
#
loop_
_entity_poly.entity_id
_entity_poly.type
_entity_poly.pdbx_seq_one_letter_code
_entity_poly.pdbx_strand_id
1 'polypeptide(L)'
;MAREIIGTNPVLVDRLYKEAINLADEARTYFAVHSKVDRKRLNPMERVMYTCESLRISTRLMHVISWLMVRKAVANGELTEAEG
;
A
#
# COMPACT_ATOMS: atom_id res chain seq x y z
N MET A 1 -20.60 4.24 4.82
CA MET A 1 -20.33 5.58 4.25
C MET A 1 -19.03 5.66 3.44
N ALA A 2 -17.84 5.36 3.96
CA ALA A 2 -16.60 5.50 3.17
C ALA A 2 -16.45 4.49 2.00
N ARG A 3 -17.16 3.35 2.04
CA ARG A 3 -17.12 2.31 0.99
C ARG A 3 -17.85 2.68 -0.31
N GLU A 4 -18.81 3.60 -0.27
CA GLU A 4 -19.60 3.96 -1.47
C GLU A 4 -18.95 5.08 -2.29
N ILE A 5 -18.14 5.96 -1.69
CA ILE A 5 -17.62 7.16 -2.37
C ILE A 5 -16.54 6.83 -3.41
N ILE A 6 -15.76 5.77 -3.20
CA ILE A 6 -14.67 5.38 -4.13
C ILE A 6 -15.18 4.40 -5.21
N GLY A 7 -16.40 3.89 -5.08
CA GLY A 7 -16.89 2.78 -5.90
C GLY A 7 -16.96 3.08 -7.40
N THR A 8 -17.29 4.29 -7.80
CA THR A 8 -17.81 4.51 -9.17
C THR A 8 -17.04 5.52 -10.01
N ASN A 9 -15.91 6.05 -9.52
CA ASN A 9 -15.13 7.03 -10.28
C ASN A 9 -13.80 6.44 -10.82
N PRO A 10 -13.73 6.06 -12.11
CA PRO A 10 -12.54 5.44 -12.70
C PRO A 10 -11.28 6.32 -12.61
N VAL A 11 -11.46 7.64 -12.71
CA VAL A 11 -10.34 8.61 -12.64
C VAL A 11 -9.77 8.65 -11.23
N LEU A 12 -10.62 8.60 -10.20
CA LEU A 12 -10.18 8.56 -8.81
C LEU A 12 -9.45 7.25 -8.50
N VAL A 13 -9.99 6.10 -8.94
CA VAL A 13 -9.38 4.78 -8.74
C VAL A 13 -7.99 4.71 -9.38
N ASP A 14 -7.82 5.18 -10.61
CA ASP A 14 -6.52 5.16 -11.28
C ASP A 14 -5.48 6.07 -10.61
N ARG A 15 -5.90 7.26 -10.12
CA ARG A 15 -5.01 8.15 -9.34
C ARG A 15 -4.58 7.50 -8.02
N LEU A 16 -5.54 6.99 -7.25
CA LEU A 16 -5.25 6.32 -5.98
C LEU A 16 -4.36 5.09 -6.16
N TYR A 17 -4.56 4.32 -7.25
CA TYR A 17 -3.70 3.18 -7.58
C TYR A 17 -2.25 3.63 -7.81
N LYS A 18 -2.04 4.68 -8.62
CA LYS A 18 -0.71 5.24 -8.87
C LYS A 18 -0.07 5.79 -7.58
N GLU A 19 -0.82 6.51 -6.77
CA GLU A 19 -0.36 7.02 -5.48
C GLU A 19 0.03 5.89 -4.52
N ALA A 20 -0.78 4.83 -4.43
CA ALA A 20 -0.48 3.68 -3.59
C ALA A 20 0.78 2.93 -4.03
N ILE A 21 0.98 2.79 -5.34
CA ILE A 21 2.21 2.19 -5.91
C ILE A 21 3.43 3.07 -5.60
N ASN A 22 3.34 4.39 -5.80
CA ASN A 22 4.42 5.32 -5.47
C ASN A 22 4.76 5.27 -3.98
N LEU A 23 3.75 5.28 -3.10
CA LEU A 23 3.93 5.19 -1.65
C LEU A 23 4.59 3.87 -1.24
N ALA A 24 4.27 2.76 -1.93
CA ALA A 24 4.94 1.48 -1.71
C ALA A 24 6.41 1.48 -2.13
N ASP A 25 6.74 2.15 -3.24
CA ASP A 25 8.13 2.30 -3.69
C ASP A 25 8.94 3.23 -2.77
N GLU A 26 8.35 4.34 -2.33
CA GLU A 26 8.94 5.25 -1.35
C GLU A 26 9.21 4.53 -0.01
N ALA A 27 8.22 3.79 0.50
CA ALA A 27 8.38 3.00 1.72
C ALA A 27 9.49 1.95 1.57
N ARG A 28 9.52 1.22 0.44
CA ARG A 28 10.57 0.25 0.12
C ARG A 28 11.95 0.91 0.12
N THR A 29 12.07 2.05 -0.52
CA THR A 29 13.32 2.82 -0.63
C THR A 29 13.78 3.29 0.73
N TYR A 30 12.86 3.85 1.52
CA TYR A 30 13.11 4.27 2.90
C TYR A 30 13.64 3.10 3.75
N PHE A 31 12.96 1.94 3.70
CA PHE A 31 13.39 0.75 4.45
C PHE A 31 14.77 0.23 4.01
N ALA A 32 15.08 0.26 2.71
CA ALA A 32 16.36 -0.18 2.19
C ALA A 32 17.53 0.70 2.65
N VAL A 33 17.31 2.03 2.73
CA VAL A 33 18.33 2.99 3.18
C VAL A 33 18.50 2.97 4.71
N HIS A 34 17.40 3.06 5.45
CA HIS A 34 17.42 3.16 6.92
C HIS A 34 17.79 1.83 7.59
N SER A 35 17.53 0.70 6.94
CA SER A 35 17.98 -0.61 7.46
C SER A 35 19.51 -0.73 7.58
N LYS A 36 20.30 0.06 6.83
CA LYS A 36 21.76 -0.03 6.87
C LYS A 36 22.41 0.95 7.85
N VAL A 37 21.92 2.19 7.91
CA VAL A 37 22.55 3.26 8.69
C VAL A 37 22.01 3.32 10.11
N ASP A 38 20.68 3.20 10.31
CA ASP A 38 20.07 3.35 11.63
C ASP A 38 20.05 2.08 12.45
N ARG A 39 20.01 0.88 11.84
CA ARG A 39 20.04 -0.38 12.60
C ARG A 39 21.27 -0.54 13.48
N LYS A 40 22.40 0.10 13.14
CA LYS A 40 23.61 0.09 13.98
C LYS A 40 23.50 0.99 15.20
N ARG A 41 22.62 2.00 15.17
CA ARG A 41 22.37 2.95 16.26
C ARG A 41 21.23 2.51 17.18
N LEU A 42 20.29 1.73 16.67
CA LEU A 42 19.15 1.20 17.42
C LEU A 42 19.56 0.04 18.35
N ASN A 43 19.01 0.03 19.56
CA ASN A 43 19.12 -1.09 20.49
C ASN A 43 18.35 -2.33 19.97
N PRO A 44 18.56 -3.54 20.55
CA PRO A 44 17.91 -4.76 20.07
C PRO A 44 16.37 -4.69 19.99
N MET A 45 15.72 -4.06 20.98
CA MET A 45 14.26 -3.95 21.01
C MET A 45 13.75 -3.00 19.94
N GLU A 46 14.43 -1.87 19.74
CA GLU A 46 14.11 -0.91 18.68
C GLU A 46 14.24 -1.53 17.27
N ARG A 47 15.23 -2.41 17.05
CA ARG A 47 15.37 -3.13 15.78
C ARG A 47 14.21 -4.08 15.48
N VAL A 48 13.71 -4.76 16.53
CA VAL A 48 12.53 -5.64 16.40
C VAL A 48 11.30 -4.79 16.08
N MET A 49 11.06 -3.73 16.84
CA MET A 49 9.94 -2.82 16.60
C MET A 49 9.98 -2.20 15.20
N TYR A 50 11.13 -1.72 14.75
CA TYR A 50 11.32 -1.21 13.39
C TYR A 50 10.92 -2.24 12.33
N THR A 51 11.34 -3.51 12.51
CA THR A 51 11.01 -4.59 11.58
C THR A 51 9.52 -4.90 11.58
N CYS A 52 8.89 -4.96 12.76
CA CYS A 52 7.45 -5.16 12.91
C CYS A 52 6.64 -4.05 12.24
N GLU A 53 7.00 -2.79 12.45
CA GLU A 53 6.31 -1.65 11.83
C GLU A 53 6.55 -1.59 10.32
N SER A 54 7.76 -1.89 9.85
CA SER A 54 8.06 -1.96 8.41
C SER A 54 7.20 -3.02 7.71
N LEU A 55 7.06 -4.19 8.34
CA LEU A 55 6.20 -5.25 7.84
C LEU A 55 4.72 -4.81 7.84
N ARG A 56 4.26 -4.22 8.95
CA ARG A 56 2.88 -3.72 9.07
C ARG A 56 2.55 -2.70 7.98
N ILE A 57 3.45 -1.76 7.70
CA ILE A 57 3.29 -0.77 6.63
C ILE A 57 3.21 -1.48 5.27
N SER A 58 4.15 -2.39 4.99
CA SER A 58 4.20 -3.13 3.72
C SER A 58 2.93 -3.96 3.46
N THR A 59 2.42 -4.65 4.49
CA THR A 59 1.19 -5.43 4.39
C THR A 59 -0.03 -4.53 4.17
N ARG A 60 -0.10 -3.37 4.83
CA ARG A 60 -1.19 -2.41 4.60
C ARG A 60 -1.18 -1.86 3.18
N LEU A 61 0.00 -1.51 2.65
CA LEU A 61 0.14 -1.04 1.27
C LEU A 61 -0.23 -2.13 0.26
N MET A 62 0.19 -3.37 0.49
CA MET A 62 -0.20 -4.52 -0.34
C MET A 62 -1.72 -4.68 -0.39
N HIS A 63 -2.40 -4.64 0.76
CA HIS A 63 -3.86 -4.75 0.80
C HIS A 63 -4.57 -3.59 0.09
N VAL A 64 -4.08 -2.36 0.25
CA VAL A 64 -4.64 -1.18 -0.45
C VAL A 64 -4.46 -1.32 -1.96
N ILE A 65 -3.27 -1.69 -2.42
CA ILE A 65 -2.98 -1.90 -3.85
C ILE A 65 -3.86 -3.01 -4.41
N SER A 66 -3.94 -4.16 -3.74
CA SER A 66 -4.79 -5.28 -4.14
C SER A 66 -6.25 -4.85 -4.30
N TRP A 67 -6.79 -4.12 -3.31
CA TRP A 67 -8.15 -3.60 -3.40
C TRP A 67 -8.35 -2.62 -4.57
N LEU A 68 -7.38 -1.72 -4.82
CA LEU A 68 -7.43 -0.79 -5.94
C LEU A 68 -7.32 -1.48 -7.30
N MET A 69 -6.57 -2.58 -7.41
CA MET A 69 -6.52 -3.40 -8.63
C MET A 69 -7.89 -3.97 -8.96
N VAL A 70 -8.60 -4.51 -7.97
CA VAL A 70 -9.95 -5.03 -8.14
C VAL A 70 -10.91 -3.91 -8.58
N ARG A 71 -10.88 -2.75 -7.91
CA ARG A 71 -11.71 -1.60 -8.33
C ARG A 71 -11.40 -1.14 -9.75
N LYS A 72 -10.14 -1.21 -10.17
CA LYS A 72 -9.73 -0.84 -11.53
C LYS A 72 -10.26 -1.84 -12.56
N ALA A 73 -10.19 -3.14 -12.28
CA ALA A 73 -10.76 -4.18 -13.13
C ALA A 73 -12.29 -4.01 -13.28
N VAL A 74 -12.99 -3.70 -12.18
CA VAL A 74 -14.43 -3.37 -12.21
C VAL A 74 -14.69 -2.12 -13.06
N ALA A 75 -13.91 -1.05 -12.88
CA ALA A 75 -14.07 0.18 -13.65
C ALA A 75 -13.80 0.01 -15.16
N ASN A 76 -12.94 -0.95 -15.54
CA ASN A 76 -12.66 -1.31 -16.93
C ASN A 76 -13.70 -2.27 -17.53
N GLY A 77 -14.64 -2.78 -16.73
CA GLY A 77 -15.59 -3.82 -17.16
C GLY A 77 -14.98 -5.22 -17.28
N GLU A 78 -13.79 -5.44 -16.71
CA GLU A 78 -13.11 -6.74 -16.66
C GLU A 78 -13.69 -7.66 -15.58
N LEU A 79 -14.26 -7.07 -14.52
CA LEU A 79 -14.98 -7.74 -13.44
C LEU A 79 -16.32 -7.06 -13.18
N THR A 80 -17.31 -7.82 -12.72
CA THR A 80 -18.53 -7.24 -12.15
C THR A 80 -18.31 -6.84 -10.69
N GLU A 81 -19.14 -5.93 -10.15
CA GLU A 81 -19.07 -5.57 -8.72
C GLU A 81 -19.34 -6.76 -7.77
N ALA A 82 -20.00 -7.81 -8.25
CA ALA A 82 -20.24 -9.02 -7.46
C ALA A 82 -19.02 -9.96 -7.42
N GLU A 83 -18.09 -9.81 -8.36
CA GLU A 83 -16.88 -10.64 -8.49
C GLU A 83 -15.65 -10.03 -7.80
N GLY A 84 -15.69 -8.75 -7.42
CA GLY A 84 -14.59 -8.01 -6.79
C GLY A 84 -14.81 -7.64 -5.33
#